data_AF-A0A852JUI7-F1
#
_entry.id   AF-A0A852JUI7-F1
#
_cell.length_a   1.000
_cell.length_b   1.000
_cell.length_c   1.000
_cell.angle_alpha   90.00
_cell.angle_beta   90.00
_cell.angle_gamma   90.00
#
_symmetry.space_group_name_H-M   'P 1'
#
loop_
_entity.id
_entity.type
_entity.pdbx_description
1 polymer ?
#
loop_
_entity_poly.entity_id
_entity_poly.type
_entity_poly.pdbx_seq_one_letter_code
_entity_poly.pdbx_strand_id
1 'polypeptide(L)'
;RYFEDFEKRIPREEMLQMQEIVLKEIEKLDPSYIATVCGSFRRGAESSGDMDVLLTHPSFTSESSKQSKLLHKVVEQLEKVHFITDMLSKGDTKFMGVCQLPDKEDGTAYPHRRIDIRLIPKDQYYCGVLYFTGSDIFNKNMRAHALEMGFTINEYTIRRLGVTGVAGEALPVECEKDIFDYIQWKYREPKDRSE
;
A
#
# COMPACT_ATOMS: atom_id res chain seq x y z
N ARG A 1 -1.51 -6.70 24.06
CA ARG A 1 -2.19 -5.40 24.26
C ARG A 1 -3.46 -5.29 23.40
N TYR A 2 -3.42 -5.54 22.08
CA TYR A 2 -4.56 -5.32 21.17
C TYR A 2 -5.15 -6.60 20.54
N PHE A 3 -5.06 -7.74 21.23
CA PHE A 3 -5.41 -9.04 20.63
C PHE A 3 -6.87 -9.07 20.12
N GLU A 4 -7.84 -8.75 20.98
CA GLU A 4 -9.26 -8.74 20.63
C GLU A 4 -9.63 -7.68 19.60
N ASP A 5 -8.93 -6.54 19.60
CA ASP A 5 -9.19 -5.45 18.65
C ASP A 5 -8.70 -5.79 17.24
N PHE A 6 -7.59 -6.49 17.11
CA PHE A 6 -7.03 -6.89 15.82
C PHE A 6 -7.80 -8.03 15.14
N GLU A 7 -8.61 -8.79 15.88
CA GLU A 7 -9.53 -9.77 15.29
C GLU A 7 -10.82 -9.12 14.75
N LYS A 8 -11.14 -7.89 15.17
CA LYS A 8 -12.34 -7.17 14.69
C LYS A 8 -12.10 -6.63 13.28
N ARG A 9 -13.03 -6.93 12.39
CA ARG A 9 -13.12 -6.31 11.05
C ARG A 9 -13.37 -4.80 11.17
N ILE A 10 -12.92 -4.07 10.16
CA ILE A 10 -13.09 -2.61 10.01
C ILE A 10 -14.19 -2.38 8.97
N PRO A 11 -15.37 -1.87 9.31
CA PRO A 11 -16.40 -1.52 8.33
C PRO A 11 -15.89 -0.51 7.30
N ARG A 12 -16.41 -0.57 6.07
CA ARG A 12 -16.00 0.35 4.99
C ARG A 12 -16.23 1.83 5.34
N GLU A 13 -17.28 2.14 6.08
CA GLU A 13 -17.54 3.49 6.59
C GLU A 13 -16.41 3.99 7.51
N GLU A 14 -15.94 3.14 8.43
CA GLU A 14 -14.80 3.44 9.30
C GLU A 14 -13.52 3.63 8.47
N MET A 15 -13.29 2.79 7.46
CA MET A 15 -12.16 2.94 6.53
C MET A 15 -12.18 4.28 5.76
N LEU A 16 -13.36 4.78 5.40
CA LEU A 16 -13.50 6.09 4.73
C LEU A 16 -13.12 7.23 5.67
N GLN A 17 -13.52 7.17 6.94
CA GLN A 17 -13.12 8.15 7.97
C GLN A 17 -11.61 8.12 8.20
N MET A 18 -11.03 6.93 8.30
CA MET A 18 -9.57 6.75 8.44
C MET A 18 -8.83 7.30 7.22
N GLN A 19 -9.33 7.03 6.00
CA GLN A 19 -8.80 7.58 4.75
C GLN A 19 -8.80 9.10 4.76
N GLU A 20 -9.91 9.74 5.17
CA GLU A 20 -10.02 11.20 5.22
C GLU A 20 -8.95 11.81 6.12
N ILE A 21 -8.77 11.26 7.33
CA ILE A 21 -7.74 11.73 8.26
C ILE A 21 -6.35 11.57 7.64
N VAL A 22 -6.02 10.38 7.13
CA VAL A 22 -4.69 10.11 6.56
C VAL A 22 -4.39 11.05 5.39
N LEU A 23 -5.30 11.19 4.43
CA LEU A 23 -5.08 12.05 3.27
C LEU A 23 -4.94 13.52 3.67
N LYS A 24 -5.81 14.01 4.55
CA LYS A 24 -5.80 15.41 5.00
C LYS A 24 -4.53 15.76 5.77
N GLU A 25 -4.06 14.87 6.65
CA GLU A 25 -2.85 15.13 7.44
C GLU A 25 -1.58 15.02 6.60
N ILE A 26 -1.55 14.12 5.61
CA ILE A 26 -0.45 14.03 4.64
C ILE A 26 -0.41 15.26 3.74
N GLU A 27 -1.56 15.74 3.25
CA GLU A 27 -1.64 16.94 2.42
C GLU A 27 -1.20 18.20 3.18
N LYS A 28 -1.59 18.33 4.46
CA LYS A 28 -1.11 19.41 5.34
C LYS A 28 0.41 19.40 5.55
N LEU A 29 1.00 18.21 5.60
CA LEU A 29 2.44 18.05 5.81
C LEU A 29 3.22 18.47 4.56
N ASP A 30 2.84 17.96 3.39
CA ASP A 30 3.38 18.36 2.09
C ASP A 30 2.40 17.92 0.97
N PRO A 31 1.82 18.87 0.20
CA PRO A 31 0.86 18.56 -0.86
C PRO A 31 1.48 17.77 -2.03
N SER A 32 2.81 17.62 -2.07
CA SER A 32 3.51 16.81 -3.07
C SER A 32 3.38 15.31 -2.81
N TYR A 33 3.02 14.89 -1.59
CA TYR A 33 2.72 13.49 -1.32
C TYR A 33 1.48 13.02 -2.07
N ILE A 34 1.52 11.77 -2.52
CA ILE A 34 0.32 11.05 -2.96
C ILE A 34 0.20 9.82 -2.08
N ALA A 35 -0.88 9.76 -1.30
CA ALA A 35 -1.26 8.60 -0.51
C ALA A 35 -2.45 7.89 -1.18
N THR A 36 -2.39 6.57 -1.27
CA THR A 36 -3.43 5.73 -1.86
C THR A 36 -3.77 4.58 -0.90
N VAL A 37 -5.00 4.56 -0.39
CA VAL A 37 -5.47 3.42 0.42
C VAL A 37 -5.66 2.22 -0.50
N CYS A 38 -4.98 1.13 -0.17
CA CYS A 38 -4.87 -0.08 -0.99
C CYS A 38 -5.58 -1.26 -0.31
N GLY A 39 -5.03 -2.48 -0.44
CA GLY A 39 -5.57 -3.67 0.19
C GLY A 39 -7.01 -3.99 -0.21
N SER A 40 -7.71 -4.64 0.70
CA SER A 40 -9.12 -5.01 0.52
C SER A 40 -10.04 -3.80 0.31
N PHE A 41 -9.69 -2.64 0.86
CA PHE A 41 -10.45 -1.40 0.66
C PHE A 41 -10.49 -0.97 -0.81
N ARG A 42 -9.35 -0.98 -1.50
CA ARG A 42 -9.25 -0.65 -2.94
C ARG A 42 -9.91 -1.71 -3.84
N ARG A 43 -10.01 -2.95 -3.36
CA ARG A 43 -10.81 -4.00 -4.01
C ARG A 43 -12.32 -3.87 -3.75
N GLY A 44 -12.76 -2.82 -3.06
CA GLY A 44 -14.18 -2.56 -2.83
C GLY A 44 -14.82 -3.44 -1.77
N ALA A 45 -14.04 -4.03 -0.85
CA ALA A 45 -14.61 -4.82 0.23
C ALA A 45 -15.47 -3.95 1.18
N GLU A 46 -16.59 -4.50 1.64
CA GLU A 46 -17.49 -3.88 2.63
C GLU A 46 -16.89 -3.81 4.05
N SER A 47 -15.82 -4.57 4.28
CA SER A 47 -14.98 -4.43 5.45
C SER A 47 -13.53 -4.77 5.11
N SER A 48 -12.59 -4.34 5.95
CA SER A 48 -11.15 -4.60 5.85
C SER A 48 -10.62 -5.23 7.15
N GLY A 49 -9.45 -5.87 7.09
CA GLY A 49 -8.76 -6.37 8.30
C GLY A 49 -7.94 -5.26 8.95
N ASP A 50 -7.32 -4.45 8.12
CA ASP A 50 -6.41 -3.36 8.44
C ASP A 50 -6.49 -2.26 7.37
N MET A 51 -5.69 -1.20 7.57
CA MET A 51 -5.53 -0.12 6.61
C MET A 51 -4.16 -0.17 5.94
N ASP A 52 -4.15 -0.37 4.62
CA ASP A 52 -2.95 -0.34 3.79
C ASP A 52 -2.82 1.01 3.08
N VAL A 53 -1.73 1.75 3.30
CA VAL A 53 -1.50 3.07 2.67
C VAL A 53 -0.24 3.06 1.83
N LEU A 54 -0.39 3.09 0.51
CA LEU A 54 0.72 3.32 -0.41
C LEU A 54 1.04 4.81 -0.42
N LEU A 55 2.31 5.18 -0.29
CA LEU A 55 2.78 6.55 -0.27
C LEU A 55 3.83 6.77 -1.36
N THR A 56 3.75 7.91 -2.05
CA THR A 56 4.80 8.36 -2.98
C THR A 56 5.08 9.84 -2.79
N HIS A 57 6.28 10.27 -3.18
CA HIS A 57 6.70 11.66 -3.15
C HIS A 57 7.67 11.95 -4.31
N PRO A 58 7.59 13.10 -5.00
CA PRO A 58 8.45 13.41 -6.16
C PRO A 58 9.96 13.36 -5.88
N SER A 59 10.39 13.60 -4.64
CA SER A 59 11.81 13.50 -4.26
C SER A 59 12.30 12.08 -3.99
N PHE A 60 11.43 11.07 -4.06
CA PHE A 60 11.78 9.66 -3.92
C PHE A 60 11.43 8.90 -5.19
N THR A 61 12.47 8.57 -5.95
CA THR A 61 12.41 7.83 -7.21
C THR A 61 13.38 6.64 -7.18
N SER A 62 13.34 5.77 -8.19
CA SER A 62 14.23 4.61 -8.28
C SER A 62 15.72 4.98 -8.31
N GLU A 63 16.05 6.19 -8.78
CA GLU A 63 17.40 6.77 -8.82
C GLU A 63 17.80 7.47 -7.51
N SER A 64 16.87 7.67 -6.58
CA SER A 64 17.13 8.35 -5.31
C SER A 64 17.72 7.41 -4.26
N SER A 65 18.43 7.97 -3.27
CA SER A 65 18.95 7.17 -2.16
C SER A 65 17.81 6.67 -1.25
N LYS A 66 17.92 5.43 -0.77
CA LYS A 66 16.88 4.78 0.06
C LYS A 66 16.71 5.38 1.46
N GLN A 67 17.56 6.32 1.88
CA GLN A 67 17.57 6.93 3.22
C GLN A 67 16.71 8.20 3.28
N SER A 68 15.46 8.10 2.82
CA SER A 68 14.54 9.25 2.87
C SER A 68 13.87 9.34 4.25
N LYS A 69 13.88 10.54 4.86
CA LYS A 69 13.08 10.82 6.06
C LYS A 69 11.59 11.05 5.75
N LEU A 70 11.14 10.79 4.52
CA LEU A 70 9.79 11.12 4.05
C LEU A 70 8.73 10.35 4.84
N LEU A 71 8.89 9.02 4.95
CA LEU A 71 7.98 8.19 5.73
C LEU A 71 7.99 8.58 7.21
N HIS A 72 9.16 8.93 7.76
CA HIS A 72 9.30 9.33 9.16
C HIS A 72 8.46 10.56 9.48
N LYS A 73 8.49 11.59 8.62
CA LYS A 73 7.68 12.81 8.77
C LYS A 73 6.18 12.53 8.72
N VAL A 74 5.75 11.63 7.84
CA VAL A 74 4.33 11.23 7.75
C VAL A 74 3.87 10.51 9.01
N VAL A 75 4.67 9.57 9.51
CA VAL A 75 4.36 8.86 10.77
C VAL A 75 4.30 9.84 11.94
N GLU A 76 5.28 10.74 12.08
CA GLU A 76 5.32 11.76 13.14
C GLU A 76 4.10 12.69 13.09
N GLN A 77 3.64 13.08 11.89
CA GLN A 77 2.43 13.90 11.75
C GLN A 77 1.18 13.14 12.22
N LEU A 78 1.06 11.87 11.86
CA LEU A 78 -0.09 11.03 12.24
C LEU A 78 -0.07 10.66 13.75
N GLU A 79 1.11 10.53 14.36
CA GLU A 79 1.28 10.41 15.81
C GLU A 79 0.89 11.70 16.53
N LYS A 80 1.26 12.86 15.98
CA LYS A 80 0.95 14.19 16.56
C LYS A 80 -0.55 14.47 16.67
N VAL A 81 -1.34 13.96 15.73
CA VAL A 81 -2.82 14.07 15.77
C VAL A 81 -3.48 12.89 16.49
N HIS A 82 -2.70 12.06 17.18
CA HIS A 82 -3.16 10.88 17.91
C HIS A 82 -3.86 9.82 17.04
N PHE A 83 -3.67 9.86 15.71
CA PHE A 83 -4.21 8.84 14.82
C PHE A 83 -3.37 7.57 14.89
N ILE A 84 -2.04 7.67 14.81
CA ILE A 84 -1.13 6.55 15.12
C ILE A 84 -0.90 6.53 16.63
N THR A 85 -1.15 5.37 17.26
CA THR A 85 -1.07 5.19 18.72
C THR A 85 0.14 4.36 19.14
N ASP A 86 0.54 3.38 18.30
CA ASP A 86 1.67 2.49 18.59
C ASP A 86 2.40 2.08 17.33
N MET A 87 3.67 1.72 17.51
CA MET A 87 4.56 1.28 16.45
C MET A 87 4.98 -0.17 16.69
N LEU A 88 4.81 -1.03 15.68
CA LEU A 88 5.37 -2.39 15.70
C LEU A 88 6.74 -2.43 15.05
N SER A 89 6.91 -1.74 13.93
CA SER A 89 8.19 -1.58 13.24
C SER A 89 8.20 -0.35 12.34
N LYS A 90 9.34 0.32 12.22
CA LYS A 90 9.54 1.49 11.36
C LYS A 90 10.90 1.42 10.69
N GLY A 91 10.90 1.46 9.36
CA GLY A 91 12.08 1.66 8.53
C GLY A 91 11.89 2.84 7.59
N ASP A 92 12.82 3.05 6.66
CA ASP A 92 12.78 4.21 5.76
C ASP A 92 11.67 4.13 4.69
N THR A 93 11.22 2.92 4.37
CA THR A 93 10.20 2.69 3.32
C THR A 93 8.97 1.93 3.80
N LYS A 94 8.98 1.37 5.02
CA LYS A 94 7.86 0.61 5.57
C LYS A 94 7.63 0.96 7.03
N PHE A 95 6.37 1.22 7.36
CA PHE A 95 5.88 1.36 8.72
C PHE A 95 4.77 0.33 8.95
N MET A 96 4.82 -0.33 10.11
CA MET A 96 3.75 -1.20 10.61
C MET A 96 3.41 -0.72 12.01
N GLY A 97 2.16 -0.35 12.24
CA GLY A 97 1.73 0.20 13.52
C GLY A 97 0.27 -0.03 13.84
N VAL A 98 -0.21 0.81 14.75
CA VAL A 98 -1.56 0.80 15.27
C VAL A 98 -2.13 2.20 15.15
N CYS A 99 -3.37 2.30 14.72
CA CYS A 99 -4.10 3.55 14.63
C CYS A 99 -5.48 3.43 15.28
N GLN A 100 -6.08 4.56 15.58
CA GLN A 100 -7.41 4.64 16.15
C GLN A 100 -8.11 5.87 15.59
N LEU A 101 -9.38 5.74 15.24
CA LEU A 101 -10.21 6.91 15.01
C LEU A 101 -10.43 7.67 16.32
N PRO A 102 -10.66 9.00 16.27
CA PRO A 102 -11.13 9.75 17.43
C PRO A 102 -12.39 9.12 18.03
N ASP A 103 -12.55 9.24 19.35
CA ASP A 103 -13.72 8.72 20.05
C ASP A 103 -15.03 9.22 19.41
N LYS A 104 -16.05 8.37 19.48
CA LYS A 104 -17.39 8.72 18.99
C LYS A 104 -18.00 9.84 19.83
N GLU A 105 -19.04 10.49 19.30
CA GLU A 105 -19.76 11.56 19.99
C GLU A 105 -20.34 11.13 21.35
N ASP A 106 -20.66 9.84 21.49
CA ASP A 106 -21.16 9.25 22.74
C ASP A 106 -20.04 8.90 23.76
N GLY A 107 -18.78 9.21 23.44
CA GLY A 107 -17.61 8.95 24.28
C GLY A 107 -17.10 7.51 24.20
N THR A 108 -17.64 6.66 23.33
CA THR A 108 -17.13 5.30 23.12
C THR A 108 -15.92 5.30 22.18
N ALA A 109 -14.85 4.62 22.60
CA ALA A 109 -13.63 4.51 21.82
C ALA A 109 -13.78 3.51 20.67
N TYR A 110 -13.20 3.84 19.52
CA TYR A 110 -13.06 2.87 18.42
C TYR A 110 -12.04 1.78 18.79
N PRO A 111 -12.16 0.55 18.24
CA PRO A 111 -11.12 -0.45 18.39
C PRO A 111 -9.80 0.03 17.78
N HIS A 112 -8.67 -0.39 18.37
CA HIS A 112 -7.36 -0.14 17.77
C HIS A 112 -7.20 -0.97 16.49
N ARG A 113 -6.78 -0.32 15.40
CA ARG A 113 -6.68 -0.93 14.06
C ARG A 113 -5.23 -1.06 13.63
N ARG A 114 -4.91 -2.14 12.92
CA ARG A 114 -3.61 -2.27 12.26
C ARG A 114 -3.55 -1.31 11.07
N ILE A 115 -2.39 -0.68 10.90
CA ILE A 115 -2.09 0.18 9.75
C ILE A 115 -0.68 -0.13 9.26
N ASP A 116 -0.57 -0.27 7.94
CA ASP A 116 0.69 -0.46 7.24
C ASP A 116 0.86 0.66 6.20
N ILE A 117 1.97 1.39 6.29
CA ILE A 117 2.30 2.47 5.35
C ILE A 117 3.55 2.09 4.57
N ARG A 118 3.47 2.14 3.24
CA ARG A 118 4.55 1.75 2.34
C ARG A 118 4.92 2.90 1.42
N LEU A 119 6.11 3.45 1.60
CA LEU A 119 6.70 4.42 0.69
C LEU A 119 7.34 3.68 -0.50
N ILE A 120 6.87 3.98 -1.71
CA ILE A 120 7.37 3.44 -2.98
C ILE A 120 7.93 4.57 -3.84
N PRO A 121 8.99 4.32 -4.62
CA PRO A 121 9.48 5.28 -5.61
C PRO A 121 8.36 5.75 -6.54
N LYS A 122 8.24 7.06 -6.75
CA LYS A 122 7.11 7.64 -7.49
C LYS A 122 6.98 7.09 -8.92
N ASP A 123 8.10 6.86 -9.58
CA ASP A 123 8.21 6.30 -10.93
C ASP A 123 7.87 4.80 -11.01
N GLN A 124 7.72 4.14 -9.86
CA GLN A 124 7.36 2.71 -9.74
C GLN A 124 5.96 2.50 -9.17
N TYR A 125 5.15 3.57 -9.13
CA TYR A 125 3.81 3.57 -8.52
C TYR A 125 2.93 2.41 -8.99
N TYR A 126 2.91 2.09 -10.28
CA TYR A 126 1.99 1.08 -10.82
C TYR A 126 2.33 -0.35 -10.39
N CYS A 127 3.61 -0.70 -10.27
CA CYS A 127 4.02 -1.97 -9.66
C CYS A 127 3.69 -2.00 -8.17
N GLY A 128 3.89 -0.87 -7.48
CA GLY A 128 3.62 -0.73 -6.05
C GLY A 128 2.14 -0.85 -5.71
N VAL A 129 1.27 -0.15 -6.45
CA VAL A 129 -0.19 -0.18 -6.25
C VAL A 129 -0.77 -1.53 -6.64
N LEU A 130 -0.25 -2.18 -7.69
CA LEU A 130 -0.64 -3.55 -8.04
C LEU A 130 -0.35 -4.51 -6.88
N TYR A 131 0.89 -4.50 -6.38
CA TYR A 131 1.32 -5.30 -5.23
C TYR A 131 0.43 -5.03 -4.01
N PHE A 132 0.22 -3.76 -3.65
CA PHE A 132 -0.45 -3.44 -2.40
C PHE A 132 -1.97 -3.52 -2.49
N THR A 133 -2.55 -3.54 -3.70
CA THR A 133 -3.98 -3.85 -3.91
C THR A 133 -4.28 -5.32 -3.62
N GLY A 134 -3.40 -6.25 -4.01
CA GLY A 134 -3.60 -7.69 -3.81
C GLY A 134 -4.82 -8.27 -4.56
N SER A 135 -5.43 -9.35 -4.09
CA SER A 135 -5.14 -10.10 -2.84
C SER A 135 -3.76 -10.78 -2.82
N ASP A 136 -3.36 -11.34 -1.68
CA ASP A 136 -2.08 -12.05 -1.59
C ASP A 136 -2.07 -13.31 -2.48
N ILE A 137 -3.20 -14.01 -2.60
CA ILE A 137 -3.41 -15.13 -3.51
C ILE A 137 -3.32 -14.65 -4.97
N PHE A 138 -4.03 -13.57 -5.33
CA PHE A 138 -3.95 -12.98 -6.66
C PHE A 138 -2.50 -12.61 -7.02
N ASN A 139 -1.76 -11.98 -6.10
CA ASN A 139 -0.36 -11.63 -6.31
C ASN A 139 0.53 -12.86 -6.52
N LYS A 140 0.33 -13.93 -5.74
CA LYS A 140 1.08 -15.20 -5.89
C LYS A 140 0.82 -15.80 -7.26
N ASN A 141 -0.45 -15.90 -7.67
CA ASN A 141 -0.86 -16.45 -8.95
C ASN A 141 -0.33 -15.62 -10.12
N MET A 142 -0.45 -14.30 -10.07
CA MET A 142 0.04 -13.39 -11.11
C MET A 142 1.56 -13.47 -11.26
N ARG A 143 2.30 -13.55 -10.15
CA ARG A 143 3.77 -13.68 -10.17
C ARG A 143 4.21 -15.05 -10.69
N ALA A 144 3.51 -16.12 -10.32
CA ALA A 144 3.79 -17.46 -10.86
C ALA A 144 3.56 -17.50 -12.38
N HIS A 145 2.43 -16.98 -12.85
CA HIS A 145 2.14 -16.86 -14.28
C HIS A 145 3.19 -15.99 -15.00
N ALA A 146 3.63 -14.88 -14.38
CA ALA A 146 4.70 -14.06 -14.95
C ALA A 146 6.00 -14.86 -15.17
N LEU A 147 6.38 -15.72 -14.21
CA LEU A 147 7.57 -16.58 -14.34
C LEU A 147 7.42 -17.57 -15.51
N GLU A 148 6.24 -18.17 -15.68
CA GLU A 148 5.94 -19.05 -16.82
C GLU A 148 6.04 -18.32 -18.17
N MET A 149 5.68 -17.04 -18.18
CA MET A 149 5.79 -16.14 -19.34
C MET A 149 7.20 -15.56 -19.55
N GLY A 150 8.17 -15.91 -18.70
CA GLY A 150 9.55 -15.40 -18.79
C GLY A 150 9.74 -13.99 -18.22
N PHE A 151 8.93 -13.60 -17.23
CA PHE A 151 9.03 -12.33 -16.52
C PHE A 151 9.13 -12.55 -15.01
N THR A 152 9.63 -11.55 -14.30
CA THR A 152 9.54 -11.47 -12.84
C THR A 152 8.93 -10.14 -12.43
N ILE A 153 7.97 -10.19 -11.50
CA ILE A 153 7.23 -9.02 -11.01
C ILE A 153 7.46 -8.89 -9.51
N ASN A 154 7.86 -7.70 -9.07
CA ASN A 154 7.84 -7.31 -7.65
C ASN A 154 7.11 -5.96 -7.49
N GLU A 155 7.12 -5.40 -6.29
CA GLU A 155 6.46 -4.12 -6.00
C GLU A 155 7.11 -2.89 -6.66
N TYR A 156 8.23 -3.08 -7.37
CA TYR A 156 9.00 -2.01 -7.98
C TYR A 156 8.96 -2.08 -9.51
N THR A 157 9.16 -3.27 -10.08
CA THR A 157 9.38 -3.44 -11.51
C THR A 157 8.85 -4.79 -12.01
N ILE A 158 8.50 -4.83 -13.29
CA ILE A 158 8.46 -6.05 -14.09
C ILE A 158 9.71 -6.11 -14.97
N ARG A 159 10.37 -7.28 -15.01
CA ARG A 159 11.61 -7.50 -15.76
C ARG A 159 11.51 -8.78 -16.59
N ARG A 160 12.12 -8.81 -17.77
CA ARG A 160 12.28 -10.05 -18.55
C ARG A 160 13.34 -10.93 -17.91
N LEU A 161 13.10 -12.23 -17.88
CA LEU A 161 14.10 -13.23 -17.52
C LEU A 161 14.90 -13.60 -18.77
N GLY A 162 16.23 -13.50 -18.69
CA GLY A 162 17.11 -14.03 -19.72
C GLY A 162 17.10 -15.56 -19.74
N VAL A 163 17.75 -16.15 -20.76
CA VAL A 163 17.87 -17.61 -20.90
C VAL A 163 18.53 -18.30 -19.70
N THR A 164 19.31 -17.55 -18.91
CA THR A 164 19.97 -18.01 -17.68
C THR A 164 19.09 -17.89 -16.42
N GLY A 165 17.87 -17.35 -16.53
CA GLY A 165 17.00 -17.03 -15.40
C GLY A 165 17.35 -15.73 -14.67
N VAL A 166 18.35 -14.97 -15.16
CA VAL A 166 18.72 -13.68 -14.59
C VAL A 166 17.74 -12.60 -15.06
N ALA A 167 17.23 -11.79 -14.13
CA ALA A 167 16.37 -10.66 -14.46
C ALA A 167 17.15 -9.56 -15.18
N GLY A 168 16.66 -9.16 -16.35
CA GLY A 168 17.20 -8.04 -17.12
C GLY A 168 16.74 -6.68 -16.58
N GLU A 169 16.76 -5.68 -17.47
CA GLU A 169 16.32 -4.32 -17.16
C GLU A 169 14.82 -4.23 -16.86
N ALA A 170 14.44 -3.19 -16.12
CA ALA A 170 13.05 -2.85 -15.88
C ALA A 170 12.34 -2.47 -17.18
N LEU A 171 11.15 -3.03 -17.41
CA LEU A 171 10.31 -2.65 -18.52
C LEU A 171 9.54 -1.35 -18.19
N PRO A 172 9.22 -0.51 -19.19
CA PRO A 172 8.42 0.67 -18.98
C PRO A 172 7.00 0.31 -18.56
N VAL A 173 6.47 1.01 -17.55
CA VAL A 173 5.11 0.83 -17.03
C VAL A 173 4.49 2.20 -16.79
N GLU A 174 3.44 2.52 -17.53
CA GLU A 174 2.72 3.79 -17.45
C GLU A 174 1.31 3.63 -16.87
N CYS A 175 0.83 2.40 -16.71
CA CYS A 175 -0.38 2.06 -15.97
C CYS A 175 -0.36 0.62 -15.42
N GLU A 176 -1.31 0.27 -14.54
CA GLU A 176 -1.42 -1.11 -14.04
C GLU A 176 -1.63 -2.12 -15.19
N LYS A 177 -2.36 -1.73 -16.26
CA LYS A 177 -2.70 -2.60 -17.37
C LYS A 177 -1.48 -3.06 -18.17
N ASP A 178 -0.44 -2.25 -18.28
CA ASP A 178 0.79 -2.64 -19.00
C ASP A 178 1.40 -3.92 -18.40
N ILE A 179 1.34 -4.05 -17.06
CA ILE A 179 1.85 -5.22 -16.34
C ILE A 179 1.05 -6.49 -16.72
N PHE A 180 -0.27 -6.37 -16.90
CA PHE A 180 -1.13 -7.47 -17.37
C PHE A 180 -0.84 -7.80 -18.83
N ASP A 181 -0.64 -6.79 -19.67
CA ASP A 181 -0.37 -6.97 -21.10
C ASP A 181 0.96 -7.71 -21.33
N TYR A 182 2.01 -7.41 -20.56
CA TYR A 182 3.30 -8.13 -20.66
C TYR A 182 3.18 -9.63 -20.42
N ILE A 183 2.35 -10.03 -19.46
CA ILE A 183 2.14 -11.45 -19.11
C ILE A 183 0.96 -12.07 -19.88
N GLN A 184 0.43 -11.37 -20.89
CA GLN A 184 -0.69 -11.83 -21.72
C GLN A 184 -1.96 -12.13 -20.92
N TRP A 185 -2.22 -11.36 -19.87
CA TRP A 185 -3.47 -11.40 -19.13
C TRP A 185 -4.42 -10.30 -19.56
N LYS A 186 -5.71 -10.62 -19.57
CA LYS A 186 -6.74 -9.59 -19.64
C LYS A 186 -6.73 -8.79 -18.34
N TYR A 187 -6.79 -7.47 -18.44
CA TYR A 187 -6.89 -6.60 -17.27
C TYR A 187 -8.08 -6.98 -16.39
N ARG A 188 -7.83 -7.05 -15.08
CA ARG A 188 -8.85 -7.26 -14.05
C ARG A 188 -8.89 -6.03 -13.16
N GLU A 189 -10.07 -5.46 -12.97
CA GLU A 189 -10.27 -4.35 -12.04
C GLU A 189 -9.92 -4.77 -10.61
N PRO A 190 -9.52 -3.84 -9.71
CA PRO A 190 -9.21 -4.16 -8.32
C PRO A 190 -10.25 -5.06 -7.62
N LYS A 191 -11.55 -4.80 -7.86
CA LYS A 191 -12.66 -5.58 -7.29
C LYS A 191 -12.68 -7.04 -7.71
N ASP A 192 -12.16 -7.34 -8.90
CA ASP A 192 -12.12 -8.70 -9.46
C ASP A 192 -10.85 -9.46 -9.02
N ARG A 193 -10.02 -8.90 -8.13
CA ARG A 193 -8.76 -9.49 -7.64
C ARG A 193 -8.85 -10.04 -6.21
N SER A 194 -10.07 -10.19 -5.68
CA SER A 194 -10.31 -10.81 -4.38
C SER A 194 -10.37 -12.32 -4.52
N GLU A 195 -9.20 -12.92 -4.70
CA GLU A 195 -8.96 -14.38 -4.69
C GLU A 195 -8.64 -14.89 -3.29
#